data_AF-A0A2N2KVV0-F1
#
_entry.id   AF-A0A2N2KVV0-F1
#
_cell.length_a   1.000
_cell.length_b   1.000
_cell.length_c   1.000
_cell.angle_alpha   90.00
_cell.angle_beta   90.00
_cell.angle_gamma   90.00
#
_symmetry.space_group_name_H-M   'P 1'
#
loop_
_entity.id
_entity.type
_entity.pdbx_description
1 polymer ?
#
loop_
_entity_poly.entity_id
_entity_poly.type
_entity_poly.pdbx_seq_one_letter_code
_entity_poly.pdbx_strand_id
1 'polypeptide(L)'
;MQDKLKSKADELVNRITFYLNGKLVTETIPAGLSTLDWLNQTKHMFGTKCSCNEGDCGACTVVLAYPRDGSIVYEAINSCLYPAAKLHGRHLITIEAVGEPDKLHPIQQALLEHHGTQCGYCTPGFVMSMFAMFATITHPDKETIFSALEGNLCRCTGYQSILEAAEEVSEGHTPQDIVPEWCRQVEEQLISFKEPAEMQVINTPSPRLVQRYLVPEDFNRLFDYFAMEPEAVFIAGGTDIMVQMNISRKAFPVLIDLSRIPHLQRLYLQKDGLHIGAGITYSQLLDSGIVKSDYPMLHHLISQIASQQIRNFGTLAGNIANASPIGDSLPALLAMDATLSLQSELEVRSIPLREFFLGYRQTALRKGEIIREVILPVMPAGAYLNCLKSAKRKSVDISAVITAIKVEASGGVISSAVLALGGVAATPVISKLFPGLVQGHETHNLDIQAIARVVAGEFIPISDVRGGAEYRSTLIAKHIEIYLEELKGGQA
;
A
#
# COMPACT_ATOMS: atom_id res chain seq x y z
N MET A 1 -15.03 21.92 -47.16
CA MET A 1 -15.37 20.51 -46.87
C MET A 1 -14.13 19.91 -46.22
N GLN A 2 -14.21 19.75 -44.91
CA GLN A 2 -13.10 19.64 -43.97
C GLN A 2 -12.20 18.41 -44.18
N ASP A 3 -10.91 18.67 -43.94
CA ASP A 3 -9.79 17.77 -43.70
C ASP A 3 -10.12 16.32 -43.36
N LYS A 4 -9.93 15.45 -44.35
CA LYS A 4 -9.56 14.06 -44.16
C LYS A 4 -8.03 13.97 -44.11
N LEU A 5 -7.44 14.05 -42.92
CA LEU A 5 -6.11 13.50 -42.60
C LEU A 5 -5.93 13.58 -41.06
N LYS A 6 -6.73 12.80 -40.32
CA LYS A 6 -6.36 12.43 -38.95
C LYS A 6 -5.24 11.39 -39.04
N SER A 7 -4.06 11.74 -38.54
CA SER A 7 -2.95 10.82 -38.32
C SER A 7 -3.44 9.65 -37.45
N LYS A 8 -3.29 8.43 -37.95
CA LYS A 8 -3.51 7.20 -37.17
C LYS A 8 -2.45 7.18 -36.06
N ALA A 9 -2.85 7.33 -34.81
CA ALA A 9 -1.98 7.07 -33.68
C ALA A 9 -1.95 5.55 -33.46
N ASP A 10 -0.76 4.96 -33.51
CA ASP A 10 -0.54 3.55 -33.27
C ASP A 10 -0.72 3.25 -31.76
N GLU A 11 -1.35 2.13 -31.41
CA GLU A 11 -1.62 1.78 -30.00
C GLU A 11 -0.51 0.86 -29.47
N LEU A 12 0.08 1.18 -28.31
CA LEU A 12 1.12 0.32 -27.73
C LEU A 12 0.48 -0.67 -26.73
N VAL A 13 0.84 -1.94 -26.90
CA VAL A 13 0.45 -3.07 -26.06
C VAL A 13 1.69 -3.70 -25.43
N ASN A 14 1.51 -4.34 -24.28
CA ASN A 14 2.56 -5.09 -23.61
C ASN A 14 2.40 -6.58 -23.92
N ARG A 15 3.35 -7.16 -24.65
CA ARG A 15 3.44 -8.61 -24.79
C ARG A 15 4.19 -9.16 -23.59
N ILE A 16 3.47 -9.88 -22.72
CA ILE A 16 4.02 -10.41 -21.48
C ILE A 16 3.83 -11.92 -21.41
N THR A 17 4.85 -12.61 -20.89
CA THR A 17 4.77 -14.03 -20.52
C THR A 17 4.65 -14.17 -19.00
N PHE A 18 3.73 -15.01 -18.53
CA PHE A 18 3.50 -15.30 -17.11
C PHE A 18 2.72 -16.61 -16.93
N TYR A 19 2.54 -17.06 -15.69
CA TYR A 19 1.72 -18.24 -15.41
C TYR A 19 0.31 -17.84 -15.00
N LEU A 20 -0.70 -18.44 -15.62
CA LEU A 20 -2.10 -18.34 -15.21
C LEU A 20 -2.55 -19.73 -14.74
N ASN A 21 -2.86 -19.88 -13.46
CA ASN A 21 -3.37 -21.13 -12.90
C ASN A 21 -2.51 -22.36 -13.26
N GLY A 22 -1.18 -22.21 -13.15
CA GLY A 22 -0.20 -23.27 -13.41
C GLY A 22 0.26 -23.36 -14.88
N LYS A 23 -0.40 -22.66 -15.80
CA LYS A 23 -0.09 -22.72 -17.24
C LYS A 23 0.68 -21.49 -17.68
N LEU A 24 1.83 -21.69 -18.33
CA LEU A 24 2.57 -20.61 -18.97
C LEU A 24 1.77 -20.06 -20.16
N VAL A 25 1.54 -18.76 -20.16
CA VAL A 25 0.81 -18.05 -21.22
C VAL A 25 1.59 -16.82 -21.66
N THR A 26 1.49 -16.49 -22.95
CA THR A 26 2.00 -15.23 -23.49
C THR A 26 0.83 -14.44 -24.06
N GLU A 27 0.66 -13.22 -23.55
CA GLU A 27 -0.53 -12.43 -23.77
C GLU A 27 -0.16 -11.04 -24.24
N THR A 28 -1.00 -10.48 -25.09
CA THR A 28 -0.87 -9.10 -25.54
C THR A 28 -1.86 -8.24 -24.77
N ILE A 29 -1.36 -7.44 -23.84
CA ILE A 29 -2.15 -6.72 -22.88
C ILE A 29 -2.19 -5.22 -23.24
N PRO A 30 -3.39 -4.68 -23.47
CA PRO A 30 -3.69 -3.25 -23.37
C PRO A 30 -2.95 -2.47 -22.27
N ALA A 31 -2.32 -1.35 -22.63
CA ALA A 31 -1.74 -0.44 -21.63
C ALA A 31 -2.81 0.04 -20.64
N GLY A 32 -2.51 -0.05 -19.33
CA GLY A 32 -3.40 0.41 -18.26
C GLY A 32 -4.63 -0.45 -17.98
N LEU A 33 -4.81 -1.60 -18.65
CA LEU A 33 -5.89 -2.54 -18.33
C LEU A 33 -5.63 -3.19 -16.97
N SER A 34 -6.64 -3.20 -16.10
CA SER A 34 -6.57 -3.88 -14.81
C SER A 34 -6.56 -5.40 -15.00
N THR A 35 -5.96 -6.14 -14.07
CA THR A 35 -6.01 -7.61 -14.07
C THR A 35 -7.45 -8.11 -14.04
N LEU A 36 -8.34 -7.43 -13.30
CA LEU A 36 -9.77 -7.78 -13.24
C LEU A 36 -10.45 -7.65 -14.60
N ASP A 37 -10.25 -6.53 -15.29
CA ASP A 37 -10.85 -6.30 -16.61
C ASP A 37 -10.28 -7.27 -17.64
N TRP A 38 -8.97 -7.57 -17.58
CA TRP A 38 -8.37 -8.57 -18.43
C TRP A 38 -8.98 -9.96 -18.21
N LEU A 39 -9.12 -10.41 -16.95
CA LEU A 39 -9.75 -11.68 -16.61
C LEU A 39 -11.20 -11.77 -17.13
N ASN A 40 -12.00 -10.74 -16.89
CA ASN A 40 -13.42 -10.75 -17.27
C ASN A 40 -13.64 -10.56 -18.77
N GLN A 41 -12.99 -9.55 -19.36
CA GLN A 41 -13.28 -9.10 -20.73
C GLN A 41 -12.50 -9.89 -21.78
N THR A 42 -11.31 -10.39 -21.45
CA THR A 42 -10.43 -11.10 -22.39
C THR A 42 -10.40 -12.61 -22.13
N LYS A 43 -10.36 -13.04 -20.87
CA LYS A 43 -10.31 -14.47 -20.52
C LYS A 43 -11.66 -15.10 -20.21
N HIS A 44 -12.71 -14.30 -20.07
CA HIS A 44 -14.04 -14.76 -19.67
C HIS A 44 -14.02 -15.60 -18.38
N MET A 45 -13.10 -15.24 -17.48
CA MET A 45 -12.94 -15.83 -16.16
C MET A 45 -13.67 -14.95 -15.15
N PHE A 46 -14.93 -15.29 -14.90
CA PHE A 46 -15.87 -14.45 -14.15
C PHE A 46 -15.94 -14.76 -12.66
N GLY A 47 -15.13 -15.69 -12.15
CA GLY A 47 -15.12 -16.06 -10.73
C GLY A 47 -14.68 -14.88 -9.87
N THR A 48 -13.63 -14.16 -10.27
CA THR A 48 -13.18 -12.92 -9.63
C THR A 48 -14.18 -11.78 -9.91
N LYS A 49 -14.65 -11.08 -8.86
CA LYS A 49 -15.76 -10.14 -8.98
C LYS A 49 -15.35 -8.67 -8.92
N CYS A 50 -16.04 -7.82 -9.69
CA CYS A 50 -15.99 -6.37 -9.53
C CYS A 50 -17.13 -5.89 -8.62
N SER A 51 -16.85 -5.07 -7.61
CA SER A 51 -17.89 -4.42 -6.79
C SER A 51 -17.61 -2.92 -6.62
N CYS A 52 -16.55 -2.55 -5.89
CA CYS A 52 -16.19 -1.15 -5.67
C CYS A 52 -15.27 -0.55 -6.76
N ASN A 53 -14.42 -1.38 -7.39
CA ASN A 53 -13.40 -0.98 -8.36
C ASN A 53 -12.33 0.01 -7.84
N GLU A 54 -12.18 0.13 -6.52
CA GLU A 54 -11.23 1.05 -5.86
C GLU A 54 -10.40 0.37 -4.76
N GLY A 55 -10.39 -0.97 -4.71
CA GLY A 55 -9.58 -1.74 -3.76
C GLY A 55 -10.19 -1.95 -2.37
N ASP A 56 -11.34 -1.36 -2.06
CA ASP A 56 -11.91 -1.35 -0.70
C ASP A 56 -12.63 -2.66 -0.29
N CYS A 57 -13.27 -3.35 -1.23
CA CYS A 57 -14.18 -4.46 -0.91
C CYS A 57 -13.57 -5.87 -0.91
N GLY A 58 -12.39 -6.07 -1.52
CA GLY A 58 -11.75 -7.39 -1.66
C GLY A 58 -12.48 -8.44 -2.52
N ALA A 59 -13.62 -8.15 -3.14
CA ALA A 59 -14.33 -9.11 -3.99
C ALA A 59 -13.53 -9.53 -5.25
N CYS A 60 -12.55 -8.71 -5.63
CA CYS A 60 -11.65 -8.92 -6.76
C CYS A 60 -10.31 -9.57 -6.36
N THR A 61 -10.19 -10.09 -5.14
CA THR A 61 -8.92 -10.65 -4.67
C THR A 61 -8.50 -11.85 -5.53
N VAL A 62 -7.24 -11.84 -5.93
CA VAL A 62 -6.52 -12.93 -6.59
C VAL A 62 -5.15 -13.06 -5.90
N VAL A 63 -4.42 -14.14 -6.18
CA VAL A 63 -3.11 -14.38 -5.58
C VAL A 63 -2.02 -14.30 -6.64
N LEU A 64 -0.93 -13.61 -6.30
CA LEU A 64 0.30 -13.61 -7.09
C LEU A 64 1.35 -14.44 -6.35
N ALA A 65 1.92 -15.43 -7.03
CA ALA A 65 3.11 -16.12 -6.58
C ALA A 65 4.33 -15.63 -7.35
N TYR A 66 5.42 -15.32 -6.64
CA TYR A 66 6.65 -14.84 -7.27
C TYR A 66 7.91 -14.95 -6.39
N PRO A 67 9.12 -14.92 -6.99
CA PRO A 67 10.36 -14.96 -6.24
C PRO A 67 10.62 -13.66 -5.48
N ARG A 68 10.90 -13.77 -4.17
CA ARG A 68 11.36 -12.69 -3.28
C ARG A 68 12.40 -13.27 -2.33
N ASP A 69 13.57 -12.64 -2.23
CA ASP A 69 14.66 -13.06 -1.35
C ASP A 69 15.07 -14.54 -1.48
N GLY A 70 14.95 -15.10 -2.68
CA GLY A 70 15.29 -16.49 -3.00
C GLY A 70 14.22 -17.53 -2.71
N SER A 71 13.04 -17.14 -2.20
CA SER A 71 11.89 -18.01 -1.98
C SER A 71 10.66 -17.54 -2.78
N ILE A 72 9.66 -18.41 -2.94
CA ILE A 72 8.36 -18.01 -3.48
C ILE A 72 7.50 -17.44 -2.37
N VAL A 73 6.91 -16.28 -2.63
CA VAL A 73 5.88 -15.69 -1.77
C VAL A 73 4.53 -15.72 -2.48
N TYR A 74 3.47 -15.92 -1.71
CA TYR A 74 2.08 -15.91 -2.16
C TYR A 74 1.37 -14.71 -1.57
N GLU A 75 1.01 -13.74 -2.42
CA GLU A 75 0.42 -12.49 -1.97
C GLU A 75 -0.95 -12.25 -2.59
N ALA A 76 -1.95 -12.04 -1.73
CA ALA A 76 -3.27 -11.59 -2.16
C ALA A 76 -3.19 -10.14 -2.66
N ILE A 77 -3.81 -9.83 -3.79
CA ILE A 77 -3.88 -8.46 -4.33
C ILE A 77 -5.28 -8.13 -4.84
N ASN A 78 -5.63 -6.84 -4.92
CA ASN A 78 -6.86 -6.40 -5.55
C ASN A 78 -6.67 -6.29 -7.08
N SER A 79 -7.19 -7.25 -7.84
CA SER A 79 -7.01 -7.29 -9.30
C SER A 79 -7.60 -6.08 -10.04
N CYS A 80 -8.55 -5.36 -9.43
CA CYS A 80 -9.09 -4.11 -9.99
C CYS A 80 -8.10 -2.95 -10.05
N LEU A 81 -7.08 -2.96 -9.19
CA LEU A 81 -6.06 -1.91 -9.10
C LEU A 81 -4.68 -2.36 -9.58
N TYR A 82 -4.48 -3.64 -9.86
CA TYR A 82 -3.20 -4.14 -10.35
C TYR A 82 -3.19 -4.10 -11.89
N PRO A 83 -2.29 -3.32 -12.52
CA PRO A 83 -2.18 -3.34 -13.98
C PRO A 83 -1.78 -4.73 -14.48
N ALA A 84 -2.52 -5.27 -15.45
CA ALA A 84 -2.30 -6.61 -15.97
C ALA A 84 -0.91 -6.76 -16.63
N ALA A 85 -0.36 -5.67 -17.18
CA ALA A 85 1.00 -5.62 -17.72
C ALA A 85 2.09 -6.00 -16.69
N LYS A 86 1.83 -5.82 -15.39
CA LYS A 86 2.77 -6.18 -14.31
C LYS A 86 2.87 -7.68 -14.05
N LEU A 87 1.94 -8.48 -14.58
CA LEU A 87 1.90 -9.94 -14.38
C LEU A 87 3.11 -10.66 -14.96
N HIS A 88 3.89 -10.01 -15.82
CA HIS A 88 5.05 -10.62 -16.45
C HIS A 88 6.00 -11.32 -15.46
N GLY A 89 6.35 -12.58 -15.72
CA GLY A 89 7.20 -13.37 -14.83
C GLY A 89 6.62 -13.63 -13.44
N ARG A 90 5.30 -13.51 -13.27
CA ARG A 90 4.57 -13.86 -12.04
C ARG A 90 3.68 -15.07 -12.31
N HIS A 91 3.12 -15.63 -11.24
CA HIS A 91 2.06 -16.62 -11.34
C HIS A 91 0.77 -16.08 -10.75
N LEU A 92 -0.20 -15.80 -11.63
CA LEU A 92 -1.54 -15.40 -11.28
C LEU A 92 -2.40 -16.62 -10.98
N ILE A 93 -2.93 -16.68 -9.77
CA ILE A 93 -3.78 -17.74 -9.25
C ILE A 93 -5.16 -17.14 -8.96
N THR A 94 -6.19 -17.72 -9.56
CA THR A 94 -7.57 -17.25 -9.49
C THR A 94 -8.50 -18.31 -8.92
N ILE A 95 -9.70 -17.91 -8.51
CA ILE A 95 -10.69 -18.80 -7.88
C ILE A 95 -11.08 -19.99 -8.77
N GLU A 96 -11.02 -19.82 -10.10
CA GLU A 96 -11.37 -20.84 -11.10
C GLU A 96 -10.49 -22.10 -11.03
N ALA A 97 -9.28 -22.01 -10.46
CA ALA A 97 -8.34 -23.14 -10.40
C ALA A 97 -8.17 -23.72 -8.99
N VAL A 98 -8.73 -23.08 -7.97
CA VAL A 98 -8.54 -23.49 -6.58
C VAL A 98 -9.40 -24.72 -6.25
N GLY A 99 -10.57 -24.87 -6.86
CA GLY A 99 -11.39 -26.08 -6.73
C GLY A 99 -12.49 -26.18 -7.79
N GLU A 100 -13.09 -27.36 -7.88
CA GLU A 100 -14.15 -27.71 -8.82
C GLU A 100 -15.44 -28.05 -8.06
N PRO A 101 -16.64 -27.96 -8.68
CA PRO A 101 -17.90 -28.28 -8.01
C PRO A 101 -17.93 -29.66 -7.33
N ASP A 102 -17.28 -30.66 -7.94
CA ASP A 102 -17.23 -32.04 -7.44
C ASP A 102 -16.04 -32.31 -6.51
N LYS A 103 -15.11 -31.36 -6.40
CA LYS A 103 -13.90 -31.45 -5.58
C LYS A 103 -13.50 -30.08 -5.08
N LEU A 104 -14.10 -29.68 -3.97
CA LEU A 104 -13.81 -28.41 -3.32
C LEU A 104 -12.41 -28.41 -2.70
N HIS A 105 -11.78 -27.24 -2.75
CA HIS A 105 -10.58 -26.94 -1.97
C HIS A 105 -10.90 -26.95 -0.46
N PRO A 106 -9.97 -27.31 0.45
CA PRO A 106 -10.20 -27.26 1.89
C PRO A 106 -10.85 -25.96 2.40
N ILE A 107 -10.36 -24.81 1.93
CA ILE A 107 -10.95 -23.50 2.23
C ILE A 107 -12.41 -23.37 1.75
N GLN A 108 -12.71 -23.84 0.54
CA GLN A 108 -14.08 -23.80 0.01
C GLN A 108 -15.01 -24.75 0.76
N GLN A 109 -14.49 -25.93 1.16
CA GLN A 109 -15.22 -26.92 1.95
C GLN A 109 -15.58 -26.35 3.33
N ALA A 110 -14.62 -25.79 4.05
CA ALA A 110 -14.87 -25.18 5.35
C ALA A 110 -15.89 -24.03 5.27
N LEU A 111 -15.80 -23.16 4.25
CA LEU A 111 -16.78 -22.10 4.04
C LEU A 111 -18.19 -22.63 3.73
N LEU A 112 -18.31 -23.79 3.08
CA LEU A 112 -19.60 -24.44 2.84
C LEU A 112 -20.16 -25.01 4.16
N GLU A 113 -19.35 -25.74 4.92
CA GLU A 113 -19.76 -26.44 6.14
C GLU A 113 -20.14 -25.48 7.27
N HIS A 114 -19.40 -24.37 7.43
CA HIS A 114 -19.71 -23.33 8.43
C HIS A 114 -20.77 -22.33 7.99
N HIS A 115 -21.38 -22.50 6.81
CA HIS A 115 -22.32 -21.51 6.25
C HIS A 115 -21.67 -20.12 6.10
N GLY A 116 -20.39 -20.08 5.74
CA GLY A 116 -19.62 -18.88 5.41
C GLY A 116 -20.02 -18.21 4.09
N THR A 117 -21.02 -18.76 3.39
CA THR A 117 -21.54 -18.23 2.12
C THR A 117 -23.06 -18.11 2.12
N GLN A 118 -23.57 -16.95 1.69
CA GLN A 118 -25.00 -16.72 1.41
C GLN A 118 -25.21 -16.30 -0.05
N CYS A 119 -25.07 -15.02 -0.39
CA CYS A 119 -25.24 -14.54 -1.77
C CYS A 119 -24.10 -14.98 -2.72
N GLY A 120 -22.96 -15.44 -2.17
CA GLY A 120 -21.81 -15.94 -2.93
C GLY A 120 -20.92 -14.88 -3.58
N TYR A 121 -21.32 -13.60 -3.64
CA TYR A 121 -20.59 -12.60 -4.41
C TYR A 121 -19.19 -12.28 -3.85
N CYS A 122 -19.05 -12.23 -2.52
CA CYS A 122 -17.78 -11.95 -1.86
C CYS A 122 -16.92 -13.21 -1.63
N THR A 123 -17.52 -14.40 -1.72
CA THR A 123 -16.89 -15.68 -1.39
C THR A 123 -15.57 -15.91 -2.14
N PRO A 124 -15.46 -15.66 -3.47
CA PRO A 124 -14.18 -15.79 -4.18
C PRO A 124 -13.07 -14.95 -3.54
N GLY A 125 -13.36 -13.72 -3.14
CA GLY A 125 -12.39 -12.84 -2.51
C GLY A 125 -11.89 -13.36 -1.17
N PHE A 126 -12.78 -13.91 -0.34
CA PHE A 126 -12.41 -14.54 0.94
C PHE A 126 -11.56 -15.79 0.73
N VAL A 127 -11.96 -16.66 -0.21
CA VAL A 127 -11.19 -17.87 -0.55
C VAL A 127 -9.76 -17.49 -0.96
N MET A 128 -9.58 -16.50 -1.83
CA MET A 128 -8.26 -16.11 -2.30
C MET A 128 -7.41 -15.42 -1.21
N SER A 129 -8.02 -14.64 -0.31
CA SER A 129 -7.31 -14.07 0.85
C SER A 129 -6.83 -15.16 1.82
N MET A 130 -7.70 -16.12 2.14
CA MET A 130 -7.33 -17.29 2.95
C MET A 130 -6.25 -18.13 2.28
N PHE A 131 -6.35 -18.33 0.96
CA PHE A 131 -5.35 -19.08 0.19
C PHE A 131 -3.95 -18.46 0.35
N ALA A 132 -3.81 -17.15 0.13
CA ALA A 132 -2.50 -16.48 0.26
C ALA A 132 -1.93 -16.60 1.67
N MET A 133 -2.76 -16.40 2.70
CA MET A 133 -2.37 -16.52 4.10
C MET A 133 -1.92 -17.95 4.44
N PHE A 134 -2.74 -18.95 4.16
CA PHE A 134 -2.43 -20.35 4.50
C PHE A 134 -1.34 -20.96 3.61
N ALA A 135 -1.08 -20.39 2.43
CA ALA A 135 0.06 -20.78 1.60
C ALA A 135 1.41 -20.39 2.23
N THR A 136 1.42 -19.46 3.20
CA THR A 136 2.66 -18.90 3.78
C THR A 136 2.78 -19.16 5.28
N ILE A 137 1.67 -19.15 6.03
CA ILE A 137 1.67 -19.23 7.47
C ILE A 137 1.01 -20.55 7.90
N THR A 138 1.77 -21.36 8.63
CA THR A 138 1.25 -22.58 9.28
C THR A 138 0.50 -22.20 10.56
N HIS A 139 -0.75 -22.65 10.69
CA HIS A 139 -1.60 -22.41 11.87
C HIS A 139 -1.64 -20.92 12.32
N PRO A 140 -2.03 -19.97 11.44
CA PRO A 140 -2.11 -18.55 11.80
C PRO A 140 -3.06 -18.34 12.98
N ASP A 141 -2.67 -17.42 13.87
CA ASP A 141 -3.50 -17.01 14.99
C ASP A 141 -4.68 -16.14 14.53
N LYS A 142 -5.58 -15.86 15.48
CA LYS A 142 -6.79 -15.10 15.21
C LYS A 142 -6.52 -13.69 14.68
N GLU A 143 -5.51 -13.00 15.22
CA GLU A 143 -5.15 -11.64 14.76
C GLU A 143 -4.64 -11.66 13.33
N THR A 144 -3.84 -12.66 12.97
CA THR A 144 -3.36 -12.90 11.60
C THR A 144 -4.52 -13.17 10.65
N ILE A 145 -5.47 -14.03 11.04
CA ILE A 145 -6.69 -14.29 10.27
C ILE A 145 -7.49 -13.01 10.05
N PHE A 146 -7.70 -12.20 11.10
CA PHE A 146 -8.38 -10.92 10.97
C PHE A 146 -7.67 -9.98 10.00
N SER A 147 -6.34 -9.85 10.12
CA SER A 147 -5.55 -8.98 9.25
C SER A 147 -5.59 -9.41 7.78
N ALA A 148 -5.57 -10.72 7.51
CA ALA A 148 -5.68 -11.24 6.14
C ALA A 148 -7.06 -10.98 5.51
N LEU A 149 -8.12 -10.95 6.33
CA LEU A 149 -9.51 -10.84 5.87
C LEU A 149 -10.12 -9.43 5.99
N GLU A 150 -9.44 -8.49 6.66
CA GLU A 150 -9.98 -7.13 6.91
C GLU A 150 -10.30 -6.35 5.62
N GLY A 151 -9.65 -6.70 4.51
CA GLY A 151 -9.89 -6.14 3.18
C GLY A 151 -11.02 -6.78 2.39
N ASN A 152 -11.75 -7.74 2.96
CA ASN A 152 -12.86 -8.42 2.32
C ASN A 152 -14.18 -8.04 3.00
N LEU A 153 -15.09 -7.41 2.25
CA LEU A 153 -16.39 -6.99 2.77
C LEU A 153 -17.47 -8.02 2.44
N CYS A 154 -18.22 -8.43 3.46
CA CYS A 154 -19.42 -9.24 3.33
C CYS A 154 -20.63 -8.50 3.90
N ARG A 155 -21.72 -8.44 3.13
CA ARG A 155 -22.96 -7.79 3.58
C ARG A 155 -24.01 -8.77 4.12
N CYS A 156 -23.78 -10.07 3.99
CA CYS A 156 -24.81 -11.10 4.24
C CYS A 156 -24.53 -11.93 5.50
N THR A 157 -23.30 -12.42 5.70
CA THR A 157 -23.00 -13.44 6.72
C THR A 157 -22.76 -12.90 8.12
N GLY A 158 -22.44 -11.61 8.28
CA GLY A 158 -22.03 -11.07 9.58
C GLY A 158 -20.62 -11.51 10.02
N TYR A 159 -19.81 -12.07 9.11
CA TYR A 159 -18.41 -12.48 9.27
C TYR A 159 -18.11 -13.65 10.21
N GLN A 160 -18.88 -13.87 11.28
CA GLN A 160 -18.58 -14.91 12.27
C GLN A 160 -18.36 -16.30 11.66
N SER A 161 -19.26 -16.76 10.77
CA SER A 161 -19.12 -18.06 10.09
C SER A 161 -17.92 -18.15 9.15
N ILE A 162 -17.46 -17.04 8.59
CA ILE A 162 -16.26 -16.99 7.74
C ILE A 162 -15.00 -17.15 8.60
N LEU A 163 -15.01 -16.54 9.80
CA LEU A 163 -13.90 -16.63 10.75
C LEU A 163 -13.80 -18.03 11.34
N GLU A 164 -14.93 -18.65 11.70
CA GLU A 164 -14.98 -20.04 12.18
C GLU A 164 -14.44 -21.03 11.13
N ALA A 165 -14.81 -20.85 9.85
CA ALA A 165 -14.24 -21.62 8.75
C ALA A 165 -12.71 -21.42 8.62
N ALA A 166 -12.21 -20.19 8.82
CA ALA A 166 -10.78 -19.92 8.77
C ALA A 166 -10.05 -20.54 9.97
N GLU A 167 -10.62 -20.48 11.17
CA GLU A 167 -10.07 -21.11 12.37
C GLU A 167 -9.99 -22.64 12.18
N GLU A 168 -11.02 -23.30 11.62
CA GLU A 168 -10.96 -24.74 11.31
C GLU A 168 -9.85 -25.08 10.30
N VAL A 169 -9.76 -24.33 9.20
CA VAL A 169 -8.69 -24.55 8.21
C VAL A 169 -7.33 -24.35 8.85
N SER A 170 -7.19 -23.33 9.70
CA SER A 170 -5.98 -23.06 10.47
C SER A 170 -5.58 -24.26 11.32
N GLU A 171 -6.51 -24.89 12.05
CA GLU A 171 -6.21 -26.03 12.92
C GLU A 171 -5.92 -27.33 12.14
N GLY A 172 -6.62 -27.55 11.03
CA GLY A 172 -6.62 -28.84 10.33
C GLY A 172 -5.64 -28.98 9.18
N HIS A 173 -5.02 -27.89 8.70
CA HIS A 173 -4.26 -27.90 7.45
C HIS A 173 -2.90 -27.18 7.57
N THR A 174 -1.96 -27.62 6.76
CA THR A 174 -0.65 -27.00 6.57
C THR A 174 -0.56 -26.34 5.18
N PRO A 175 0.46 -25.50 4.92
CA PRO A 175 0.68 -24.95 3.58
C PRO A 175 0.76 -26.02 2.48
N GLN A 176 1.24 -27.23 2.78
CA GLN A 176 1.32 -28.34 1.84
C GLN A 176 -0.06 -28.86 1.40
N ASP A 177 -1.06 -28.79 2.28
CA ASP A 177 -2.43 -29.22 2.01
C ASP A 177 -3.21 -28.15 1.23
N ILE A 178 -2.80 -26.88 1.37
CA ILE A 178 -3.46 -25.71 0.81
C ILE A 178 -2.93 -25.36 -0.57
N VAL A 179 -1.62 -25.39 -0.78
CA VAL A 179 -1.04 -25.06 -2.09
C VAL A 179 -1.17 -26.28 -3.00
N PRO A 180 -1.95 -26.23 -4.10
CA PRO A 180 -2.11 -27.38 -4.97
C PRO A 180 -0.81 -27.75 -5.68
N GLU A 181 -0.70 -29.03 -6.07
CA GLU A 181 0.52 -29.54 -6.70
C GLU A 181 0.87 -28.80 -8.00
N TRP A 182 -0.12 -28.46 -8.84
CA TRP A 182 0.09 -27.68 -10.06
C TRP A 182 0.67 -26.29 -9.80
N CYS A 183 0.48 -25.75 -8.59
CA CYS A 183 1.00 -24.46 -8.18
C CYS A 183 2.47 -24.59 -7.79
N ARG A 184 2.81 -25.60 -6.98
CA ARG A 184 4.20 -25.91 -6.59
C ARG A 184 5.08 -26.25 -7.78
N GLN A 185 4.54 -26.96 -8.77
CA GLN A 185 5.25 -27.36 -9.98
C GLN A 185 5.76 -26.20 -10.84
N VAL A 186 5.32 -24.97 -10.57
CA VAL A 186 5.70 -23.74 -11.29
C VAL A 186 6.76 -22.92 -10.54
N GLU A 187 7.01 -23.22 -9.25
CA GLU A 187 7.89 -22.43 -8.39
C GLU A 187 9.33 -22.36 -8.88
N GLU A 188 9.92 -23.48 -9.30
CA GLU A 188 11.29 -23.52 -9.83
C GLU A 188 11.43 -22.74 -11.14
N GLN A 189 10.41 -22.79 -11.99
CA GLN A 189 10.37 -22.06 -13.26
C GLN A 189 10.18 -20.56 -13.03
N LEU A 190 9.45 -20.15 -11.99
CA LEU A 190 9.36 -18.74 -11.58
C LEU A 190 10.71 -18.20 -11.13
N ILE A 191 11.47 -18.95 -10.32
CA ILE A 191 12.80 -18.55 -9.84
C ILE A 191 13.79 -18.39 -11.01
N SER A 192 13.68 -19.25 -12.01
CA SER A 192 14.55 -19.25 -13.19
C SER A 192 14.04 -18.41 -14.36
N PHE A 193 12.90 -17.72 -14.23
CA PHE A 193 12.30 -16.91 -15.28
C PHE A 193 13.17 -15.72 -15.65
N LYS A 194 13.53 -15.60 -16.94
CA LYS A 194 14.41 -14.53 -17.47
C LYS A 194 13.91 -13.92 -18.78
N GLU A 195 12.72 -14.28 -19.25
CA GLU A 195 12.19 -13.68 -20.47
C GLU A 195 11.96 -12.18 -20.24
N PRO A 196 12.36 -11.30 -21.17
CA PRO A 196 12.04 -9.88 -21.08
C PRO A 196 10.58 -9.62 -21.47
N ALA A 197 9.99 -8.57 -20.91
CA ALA A 197 8.72 -8.05 -21.40
C ALA A 197 8.94 -7.29 -22.70
N GLU A 198 8.14 -7.57 -23.72
CA GLU A 198 8.24 -6.88 -25.01
C GLU A 198 7.11 -5.85 -25.14
N MET A 199 7.44 -4.63 -25.56
CA MET A 199 6.43 -3.68 -26.02
C MET A 199 6.17 -3.92 -27.50
N GLN A 200 4.90 -4.12 -27.85
CA GLN A 200 4.47 -4.23 -29.25
C GLN A 200 3.55 -3.07 -29.59
N VAL A 201 3.57 -2.67 -30.86
CA VAL A 201 2.68 -1.67 -31.41
C VAL A 201 1.58 -2.39 -32.19
N ILE A 202 0.32 -2.18 -31.82
CA ILE A 202 -0.85 -2.67 -32.54
C ILE A 202 -1.69 -1.48 -33.00
N ASN A 203 -2.08 -1.47 -34.27
CA ASN A 203 -2.84 -0.36 -34.82
C ASN A 203 -4.33 -0.55 -34.58
N THR A 204 -4.84 -0.03 -33.48
CA THR A 204 -6.28 0.03 -33.19
C THR A 204 -6.72 1.41 -32.74
N PRO A 205 -7.82 1.97 -33.30
CA PRO A 205 -8.35 3.27 -32.88
C PRO A 205 -9.13 3.11 -31.58
N SER A 206 -8.46 3.16 -30.42
CA SER A 206 -9.12 3.13 -29.11
C SER A 206 -8.76 4.38 -28.28
N PRO A 207 -9.73 5.20 -27.84
CA PRO A 207 -9.47 6.31 -26.91
C PRO A 207 -9.28 5.77 -25.50
N ARG A 208 -8.12 5.17 -25.22
CA ARG A 208 -7.80 4.63 -23.88
C ARG A 208 -7.25 5.71 -22.95
N LEU A 209 -7.52 5.53 -21.65
CA LEU A 209 -7.00 6.40 -20.59
C LEU A 209 -5.48 6.29 -20.44
N VAL A 210 -4.90 5.16 -20.86
CA VAL A 210 -3.46 4.89 -20.94
C VAL A 210 -3.17 4.37 -22.33
N GLN A 211 -2.14 4.92 -22.97
CA GLN A 211 -1.70 4.56 -24.32
C GLN A 211 -0.38 3.78 -24.27
N ARG A 212 0.46 4.02 -23.26
CA ARG A 212 1.76 3.36 -23.08
C ARG A 212 1.98 2.97 -21.62
N TYR A 213 2.45 1.76 -21.40
CA TYR A 213 2.91 1.28 -20.09
C TYR A 213 4.36 0.77 -20.24
N LEU A 214 5.31 1.53 -19.72
CA LEU A 214 6.74 1.30 -19.89
C LEU A 214 7.31 0.72 -18.59
N VAL A 215 8.18 -0.29 -18.70
CA VAL A 215 8.76 -0.97 -17.52
C VAL A 215 10.29 -0.94 -17.63
N PRO A 216 10.96 0.09 -17.12
CA PRO A 216 12.42 0.15 -17.07
C PRO A 216 12.99 -0.86 -16.05
N GLU A 217 14.13 -1.46 -16.40
CA GLU A 217 14.84 -2.40 -15.54
C GLU A 217 15.95 -1.72 -14.72
N ASP A 218 16.34 -0.51 -15.12
CA ASP A 218 17.36 0.30 -14.45
C ASP A 218 17.08 1.80 -14.62
N PHE A 219 17.91 2.64 -13.99
CA PHE A 219 17.76 4.10 -14.06
C PHE A 219 18.07 4.68 -15.45
N ASN A 220 19.00 4.10 -16.21
CA ASN A 220 19.33 4.60 -17.54
C ASN A 220 18.09 4.46 -18.43
N ARG A 221 17.46 3.27 -18.41
CA ARG A 221 16.27 3.01 -19.20
C ARG A 221 15.07 3.82 -18.72
N LEU A 222 14.96 4.07 -17.42
CA LEU A 222 13.95 4.97 -16.85
C LEU A 222 14.05 6.37 -17.47
N PHE A 223 15.26 6.94 -17.49
CA PHE A 223 15.45 8.29 -18.00
C PHE A 223 15.41 8.37 -19.53
N ASP A 224 15.84 7.32 -20.25
CA ASP A 224 15.57 7.19 -21.69
C ASP A 224 14.08 7.27 -22.01
N TYR A 225 13.26 6.51 -21.26
CA TYR A 225 11.81 6.53 -21.43
C TYR A 225 11.20 7.88 -21.08
N PHE A 226 11.65 8.51 -19.99
CA PHE A 226 11.17 9.83 -19.61
C PHE A 226 11.58 10.93 -20.60
N ALA A 227 12.76 10.85 -21.19
CA ALA A 227 13.22 11.77 -22.23
C ALA A 227 12.34 11.69 -23.49
N MET A 228 11.88 10.47 -23.84
CA MET A 228 10.94 10.26 -24.94
C MET A 228 9.51 10.68 -24.60
N GLU A 229 9.11 10.59 -23.32
CA GLU A 229 7.77 10.88 -22.83
C GLU A 229 7.79 11.79 -21.59
N PRO A 230 8.09 13.10 -21.74
CA PRO A 230 8.32 13.99 -20.58
C PRO A 230 7.09 14.26 -19.71
N GLU A 231 5.90 13.88 -20.17
CA GLU A 231 4.63 13.97 -19.42
C GLU A 231 4.23 12.64 -18.79
N ALA A 232 5.09 11.61 -18.88
CA ALA A 232 4.83 10.31 -18.29
C ALA A 232 4.68 10.41 -16.76
N VAL A 233 3.74 9.64 -16.24
CA VAL A 233 3.51 9.54 -14.80
C VAL A 233 4.18 8.26 -14.28
N PHE A 234 4.99 8.40 -13.23
CA PHE A 234 5.61 7.27 -12.58
C PHE A 234 4.60 6.50 -11.72
N ILE A 235 4.66 5.17 -11.79
CA ILE A 235 3.83 4.26 -11.02
C ILE A 235 4.70 3.21 -10.34
N ALA A 236 4.32 2.79 -9.14
CA ALA A 236 4.85 1.59 -8.48
C ALA A 236 3.69 0.63 -8.21
N GLY A 237 3.05 0.76 -7.04
CA GLY A 237 1.83 -0.01 -6.72
C GLY A 237 0.62 0.37 -7.56
N GLY A 238 0.42 1.66 -7.82
CA GLY A 238 -0.73 2.15 -8.59
C GLY A 238 -2.05 2.25 -7.81
N THR A 239 -2.02 2.05 -6.49
CA THR A 239 -3.20 2.03 -5.62
C THR A 239 -4.00 3.33 -5.55
N ASP A 240 -3.45 4.47 -6.00
CA ASP A 240 -4.19 5.74 -6.15
C ASP A 240 -4.40 6.12 -7.63
N ILE A 241 -3.39 5.90 -8.50
CA ILE A 241 -3.49 6.18 -9.95
C ILE A 241 -4.62 5.36 -10.59
N MET A 242 -4.68 4.06 -10.27
CA MET A 242 -5.69 3.17 -10.83
C MET A 242 -7.09 3.49 -10.30
N VAL A 243 -7.21 3.96 -9.06
CA VAL A 243 -8.49 4.47 -8.52
C VAL A 243 -8.94 5.72 -9.29
N GLN A 244 -8.04 6.67 -9.54
CA GLN A 244 -8.35 7.86 -10.35
C GLN A 244 -8.79 7.50 -11.78
N MET A 245 -8.22 6.45 -12.37
CA MET A 245 -8.64 5.92 -13.68
C MET A 245 -10.02 5.24 -13.60
N ASN A 246 -10.23 4.39 -12.59
CA ASN A 246 -11.42 3.57 -12.45
C ASN A 246 -12.65 4.42 -12.10
N ILE A 247 -12.51 5.32 -11.12
CA ILE A 247 -13.60 6.09 -10.53
C ILE A 247 -13.75 7.46 -11.21
N SER A 248 -12.65 8.22 -11.32
CA SER A 248 -12.68 9.58 -11.87
C SER A 248 -12.44 9.64 -13.38
N ARG A 249 -12.19 8.50 -14.04
CA ARG A 249 -11.90 8.40 -15.49
C ARG A 249 -10.75 9.31 -15.93
N LYS A 250 -9.81 9.60 -15.03
CA LYS A 250 -8.65 10.44 -15.32
C LYS A 250 -7.72 9.71 -16.27
N ALA A 251 -7.23 10.43 -17.29
CA ALA A 251 -6.27 9.90 -18.25
C ALA A 251 -4.83 10.03 -17.72
N PHE A 252 -4.04 8.98 -17.93
CA PHE A 252 -2.60 8.93 -17.72
C PHE A 252 -1.98 8.34 -19.00
N PRO A 253 -1.81 9.13 -20.06
CA PRO A 253 -1.47 8.60 -21.38
C PRO A 253 -0.22 7.71 -21.40
N VAL A 254 0.78 8.05 -20.58
CA VAL A 254 2.00 7.25 -20.43
C VAL A 254 2.25 6.99 -18.95
N LEU A 255 2.40 5.71 -18.61
CA LEU A 255 2.81 5.25 -17.29
C LEU A 255 4.20 4.61 -17.38
N ILE A 256 5.09 4.96 -16.46
CA ILE A 256 6.41 4.32 -16.31
C ILE A 256 6.46 3.61 -14.95
N ASP A 257 6.57 2.28 -14.97
CA ASP A 257 6.55 1.43 -13.78
C ASP A 257 7.94 1.24 -13.17
N LEU A 258 8.13 1.78 -11.96
CA LEU A 258 9.40 1.75 -11.23
C LEU A 258 9.67 0.41 -10.52
N SER A 259 8.68 -0.49 -10.45
CA SER A 259 8.76 -1.70 -9.61
C SER A 259 9.79 -2.73 -10.05
N ARG A 260 10.35 -2.63 -11.27
CA ARG A 260 11.40 -3.55 -11.75
C ARG A 260 12.83 -3.05 -11.56
N ILE A 261 13.03 -1.82 -11.06
CA ILE A 261 14.36 -1.26 -10.83
C ILE A 261 14.93 -1.81 -9.50
N PRO A 262 15.97 -2.67 -9.50
CA PRO A 262 16.44 -3.35 -8.29
C PRO A 262 16.98 -2.39 -7.22
N HIS A 263 17.50 -1.22 -7.61
CA HIS A 263 17.95 -0.20 -6.68
C HIS A 263 16.83 0.37 -5.80
N LEU A 264 15.59 0.36 -6.28
CA LEU A 264 14.43 0.83 -5.52
C LEU A 264 13.83 -0.24 -4.60
N GLN A 265 14.32 -1.49 -4.69
CA GLN A 265 13.79 -2.66 -3.97
C GLN A 265 14.66 -3.04 -2.76
N ARG A 266 15.33 -2.06 -2.15
CA ARG A 266 16.28 -2.31 -1.04
C ARG A 266 15.77 -1.73 0.27
N LEU A 267 16.00 -2.46 1.35
CA LEU A 267 15.73 -2.04 2.72
C LEU A 267 16.94 -2.39 3.58
N TYR A 268 17.65 -1.39 4.12
CA TYR A 268 18.91 -1.64 4.83
C TYR A 268 19.24 -0.53 5.83
N LEU A 269 20.08 -0.86 6.82
CA LEU A 269 20.62 0.09 7.79
C LEU A 269 21.97 0.65 7.32
N GLN A 270 22.18 1.94 7.60
CA GLN A 270 23.47 2.63 7.54
C GLN A 270 23.69 3.41 8.84
N LYS A 271 24.84 4.08 8.93
CA LYS A 271 25.20 4.88 10.12
C LYS A 271 24.22 6.02 10.41
N ASP A 272 23.60 6.55 9.37
CA ASP A 272 22.62 7.64 9.44
C ASP A 272 21.18 7.14 9.66
N GLY A 273 20.92 5.83 9.56
CA GLY A 273 19.63 5.22 9.93
C GLY A 273 19.12 4.18 8.93
N LEU A 274 17.80 4.02 8.87
CA LEU A 274 17.12 3.07 7.98
C LEU A 274 16.85 3.69 6.61
N HIS A 275 17.33 3.02 5.56
CA HIS A 275 17.11 3.39 4.16
C HIS A 275 16.05 2.47 3.56
N ILE A 276 14.95 3.06 3.11
CA ILE A 276 13.79 2.38 2.52
C ILE A 276 13.70 2.78 1.05
N GLY A 277 14.01 1.86 0.13
CA GLY A 277 13.87 2.08 -1.30
C GLY A 277 12.42 2.34 -1.71
N ALA A 278 12.21 3.18 -2.73
CA ALA A 278 10.87 3.62 -3.12
C ALA A 278 9.93 2.53 -3.65
N GLY A 279 10.51 1.39 -4.03
CA GLY A 279 9.80 0.19 -4.47
C GLY A 279 9.36 -0.73 -3.35
N ILE A 280 9.87 -0.55 -2.12
CA ILE A 280 9.52 -1.36 -0.96
C ILE A 280 8.04 -1.18 -0.62
N THR A 281 7.32 -2.30 -0.56
CA THR A 281 5.89 -2.34 -0.23
C THR A 281 5.65 -2.23 1.28
N TYR A 282 4.43 -1.89 1.66
CA TYR A 282 4.04 -1.89 3.08
C TYR A 282 4.18 -3.28 3.72
N SER A 283 3.85 -4.35 3.00
CA SER A 283 4.02 -5.71 3.52
C SER A 283 5.50 -6.05 3.75
N GLN A 284 6.40 -5.64 2.84
CA GLN A 284 7.84 -5.83 3.06
C GLN A 284 8.37 -5.04 4.27
N LEU A 285 7.78 -3.88 4.60
CA LEU A 285 8.10 -3.15 5.82
C LEU A 285 7.60 -3.88 7.08
N LEU A 286 6.41 -4.49 7.03
CA LEU A 286 5.88 -5.29 8.15
C LEU A 286 6.71 -6.56 8.37
N ASP A 287 7.11 -7.23 7.30
CA ASP A 287 7.92 -8.46 7.35
C ASP A 287 9.37 -8.18 7.79
N SER A 288 9.81 -6.92 7.79
CA SER A 288 11.17 -6.54 8.14
C SER A 288 11.43 -6.62 9.64
N GLY A 289 12.35 -7.50 10.03
CA GLY A 289 12.85 -7.58 11.40
C GLY A 289 13.40 -6.25 11.92
N ILE A 290 14.09 -5.48 11.06
CA ILE A 290 14.66 -4.16 11.42
C ILE A 290 13.56 -3.16 11.76
N VAL A 291 12.50 -3.09 10.93
CA VAL A 291 11.39 -2.17 11.17
C VAL A 291 10.64 -2.57 12.44
N LYS A 292 10.41 -3.88 12.62
CA LYS A 292 9.73 -4.41 13.81
C LYS A 292 10.50 -4.14 15.11
N SER A 293 11.83 -4.25 15.11
CA SER A 293 12.65 -4.06 16.32
C SER A 293 12.98 -2.59 16.58
N ASP A 294 13.43 -1.86 15.56
CA ASP A 294 14.09 -0.57 15.72
C ASP A 294 13.13 0.60 15.45
N TYR A 295 12.03 0.35 14.73
CA TYR A 295 11.00 1.34 14.38
C TYR A 295 9.57 0.82 14.69
N PRO A 296 9.29 0.35 15.92
CA PRO A 296 8.03 -0.33 16.26
C PRO A 296 6.79 0.54 16.06
N MET A 297 6.90 1.86 16.24
CA MET A 297 5.81 2.79 15.95
C MET A 297 5.44 2.79 14.46
N LEU A 298 6.43 2.77 13.56
CA LEU A 298 6.19 2.68 12.12
C LEU A 298 5.56 1.32 11.76
N HIS A 299 6.08 0.23 12.34
CA HIS A 299 5.52 -1.11 12.15
C HIS A 299 4.03 -1.16 12.55
N HIS A 300 3.70 -0.65 13.74
CA HIS A 300 2.32 -0.59 14.22
C HIS A 300 1.41 0.29 13.34
N LEU A 301 1.91 1.44 12.91
CA LEU A 301 1.15 2.31 12.01
C LEU A 301 0.84 1.60 10.68
N ILE A 302 1.84 0.95 10.07
CA ILE A 302 1.67 0.28 8.78
C ILE A 302 0.63 -0.85 8.87
N SER A 303 0.54 -1.57 9.99
CA SER A 303 -0.47 -2.62 10.15
C SER A 303 -1.91 -2.09 10.17
N GLN A 304 -2.09 -0.78 10.38
CA GLN A 304 -3.37 -0.08 10.34
C GLN A 304 -3.64 0.64 9.00
N ILE A 305 -2.69 0.58 8.05
CA ILE A 305 -2.82 1.19 6.73
C ILE A 305 -3.44 0.20 5.77
N ALA A 306 -4.57 0.61 5.18
CA ALA A 306 -5.30 -0.13 4.15
C ALA A 306 -5.56 -1.60 4.55
N SER A 307 -5.80 -2.46 3.56
CA SER A 307 -5.90 -3.90 3.75
C SER A 307 -4.61 -4.61 3.37
N GLN A 308 -4.46 -5.89 3.76
CA GLN A 308 -3.34 -6.73 3.34
C GLN A 308 -3.14 -6.72 1.82
N GLN A 309 -4.24 -6.78 1.04
CA GLN A 309 -4.18 -6.80 -0.42
C GLN A 309 -3.54 -5.53 -0.97
N ILE A 310 -3.89 -4.36 -0.42
CA ILE A 310 -3.29 -3.08 -0.81
C ILE A 310 -1.83 -3.00 -0.32
N ARG A 311 -1.54 -3.46 0.90
CA ARG A 311 -0.18 -3.42 1.46
C ARG A 311 0.84 -4.24 0.67
N ASN A 312 0.40 -5.35 0.06
CA ASN A 312 1.26 -6.24 -0.72
C ASN A 312 1.87 -5.58 -1.98
N PHE A 313 1.29 -4.48 -2.47
CA PHE A 313 1.85 -3.78 -3.65
C PHE A 313 1.87 -2.25 -3.53
N GLY A 314 1.20 -1.65 -2.54
CA GLY A 314 1.34 -0.24 -2.19
C GLY A 314 2.68 0.04 -1.52
N THR A 315 3.34 1.14 -1.90
CA THR A 315 4.66 1.52 -1.37
C THR A 315 4.58 2.77 -0.50
N LEU A 316 5.47 2.85 0.49
CA LEU A 316 5.60 4.03 1.36
C LEU A 316 5.93 5.29 0.55
N ALA A 317 6.89 5.19 -0.38
CA ALA A 317 7.26 6.30 -1.25
C ALA A 317 6.10 6.72 -2.18
N GLY A 318 5.27 5.79 -2.63
CA GLY A 318 4.06 6.10 -3.38
C GLY A 318 3.07 6.95 -2.57
N ASN A 319 2.91 6.64 -1.28
CA ASN A 319 2.07 7.44 -0.36
C ASN A 319 2.65 8.85 -0.13
N ILE A 320 3.97 8.97 0.01
CA ILE A 320 4.66 10.26 0.14
C ILE A 320 4.50 11.09 -1.14
N ALA A 321 4.80 10.51 -2.31
CA ALA A 321 4.70 11.18 -3.61
C ALA A 321 3.25 11.61 -3.93
N ASN A 322 2.25 10.86 -3.44
CA ASN A 322 0.85 11.23 -3.58
C ASN A 322 0.48 12.52 -2.85
N ALA A 323 1.17 12.82 -1.73
CA ALA A 323 0.96 14.01 -0.91
C ALA A 323 -0.51 14.26 -0.53
N SER A 324 -1.23 13.18 -0.21
CA SER A 324 -2.57 13.28 0.35
C SER A 324 -2.51 13.90 1.75
N PRO A 325 -3.35 14.91 2.08
CA PRO A 325 -3.34 15.53 3.42
C PRO A 325 -3.72 14.58 4.56
N ILE A 326 -4.31 13.44 4.20
CA ILE A 326 -4.77 12.35 5.07
C ILE A 326 -3.94 11.07 4.87
N GLY A 327 -2.72 11.20 4.31
CA GLY A 327 -1.80 10.08 4.20
C GLY A 327 -1.32 9.66 5.59
N ASP A 328 -1.71 8.46 6.03
CA ASP A 328 -1.49 8.02 7.40
C ASP A 328 -0.01 7.98 7.80
N SER A 329 0.88 7.62 6.87
CA SER A 329 2.31 7.54 7.17
C SER A 329 2.98 8.90 7.36
N LEU A 330 2.42 9.99 6.80
CA LEU A 330 3.14 11.25 6.65
C LEU A 330 3.42 11.95 7.99
N PRO A 331 2.47 12.05 8.95
CA PRO A 331 2.75 12.63 10.26
C PRO A 331 3.82 11.86 11.03
N ALA A 332 3.79 10.53 11.00
CA ALA A 332 4.80 9.71 11.66
C ALA A 332 6.19 9.94 11.08
N LEU A 333 6.31 10.00 9.74
CA LEU A 333 7.56 10.31 9.08
C LEU A 333 8.07 11.73 9.39
N LEU A 334 7.17 12.71 9.53
CA LEU A 334 7.54 14.07 9.97
C LEU A 334 8.04 14.08 11.42
N ALA A 335 7.36 13.37 12.33
CA ALA A 335 7.77 13.27 13.74
C ALA A 335 9.12 12.53 13.90
N MET A 336 9.40 11.56 13.03
CA MET A 336 10.68 10.85 12.95
C MET A 336 11.78 11.62 12.21
N ASP A 337 11.54 12.84 11.76
CA ASP A 337 12.52 13.64 11.00
C ASP A 337 13.05 12.95 9.72
N ALA A 338 12.16 12.29 8.99
CA ALA A 338 12.51 11.61 7.75
C ALA A 338 13.12 12.55 6.70
N THR A 339 14.04 12.00 5.91
CA THR A 339 14.69 12.66 4.77
C THR A 339 14.42 11.86 3.50
N LEU A 340 14.30 12.53 2.36
CA LEU A 340 14.11 11.89 1.06
C LEU A 340 15.36 12.04 0.20
N SER A 341 15.81 10.95 -0.39
CA SER A 341 16.75 10.95 -1.50
C SER A 341 15.96 10.98 -2.80
N LEU A 342 16.18 12.01 -3.62
CA LEU A 342 15.51 12.23 -4.90
C LEU A 342 16.49 11.98 -6.04
N GLN A 343 16.08 11.20 -7.03
CA GLN A 343 16.90 10.85 -8.19
C GLN A 343 16.32 11.52 -9.45
N SER A 344 17.17 12.25 -10.16
CA SER A 344 16.96 12.68 -11.55
C SER A 344 17.94 11.95 -12.48
N GLU A 345 17.91 12.24 -13.79
CA GLU A 345 18.90 11.72 -14.74
C GLU A 345 20.33 12.16 -14.38
N LEU A 346 20.50 13.39 -13.90
CA LEU A 346 21.81 14.03 -13.74
C LEU A 346 22.36 13.96 -12.32
N GLU A 347 21.49 13.99 -11.32
CA GLU A 347 21.89 14.10 -9.92
C GLU A 347 20.98 13.34 -8.96
N VAL A 348 21.55 13.07 -7.78
CA VAL A 348 20.84 12.65 -6.57
C VAL A 348 20.91 13.79 -5.57
N ARG A 349 19.77 14.24 -5.06
CA ARG A 349 19.71 15.27 -4.02
C ARG A 349 18.91 14.83 -2.82
N SER A 350 19.23 15.40 -1.67
CA SER A 350 18.55 15.13 -0.41
C SER A 350 17.63 16.30 -0.03
N ILE A 351 16.45 16.00 0.51
CA ILE A 351 15.53 17.01 1.05
C ILE A 351 14.86 16.49 2.35
N PRO A 352 14.80 17.28 3.43
CA PRO A 352 14.00 16.94 4.60
C PRO A 352 12.52 16.79 4.23
N LEU A 353 11.82 15.79 4.77
CA LEU A 353 10.41 15.55 4.44
C LEU A 353 9.52 16.76 4.75
N ARG A 354 9.86 17.53 5.79
CA ARG A 354 9.15 18.78 6.16
C ARG A 354 9.16 19.86 5.08
N GLU A 355 10.11 19.83 4.14
CA GLU A 355 10.22 20.75 3.01
C GLU A 355 9.63 20.16 1.71
N PHE A 356 9.21 18.90 1.75
CA PHE A 356 8.74 18.19 0.56
C PHE A 356 7.32 18.58 0.14
N PHE A 357 6.44 18.88 1.09
CA PHE A 357 5.04 19.21 0.82
C PHE A 357 4.87 20.72 0.63
N LEU A 358 4.52 21.14 -0.59
CA LEU A 358 4.38 22.56 -0.95
C LEU A 358 2.94 23.07 -0.89
N GLY A 359 1.97 22.15 -0.87
CA GLY A 359 0.55 22.44 -0.86
C GLY A 359 -0.30 21.19 -1.08
N TYR A 360 -1.61 21.38 -1.28
CA TYR A 360 -2.53 20.26 -1.52
C TYR A 360 -2.12 19.44 -2.74
N ARG A 361 -1.68 18.19 -2.52
CA ARG A 361 -1.14 17.28 -3.55
C ARG A 361 -0.04 17.93 -4.42
N GLN A 362 0.76 18.81 -3.83
CA GLN A 362 1.90 19.47 -4.47
C GLN A 362 3.19 19.14 -3.70
N THR A 363 4.21 18.71 -4.43
CA THR A 363 5.48 18.24 -3.86
C THR A 363 6.68 19.03 -4.41
N ALA A 364 7.82 18.90 -3.75
CA ALA A 364 9.09 19.49 -4.16
C ALA A 364 9.83 18.67 -5.25
N LEU A 365 9.22 17.62 -5.81
CA LEU A 365 9.76 16.88 -6.95
C LEU A 365 9.83 17.81 -8.17
N ARG A 366 11.01 17.88 -8.79
CA ARG A 366 11.18 18.51 -10.10
C ARG A 366 10.67 17.55 -11.19
N LYS A 367 10.42 18.09 -12.38
CA LYS A 367 10.01 17.28 -13.53
C LYS A 367 11.04 16.19 -13.80
N GLY A 368 10.59 14.94 -13.86
CA GLY A 368 11.45 13.76 -14.07
C GLY A 368 12.16 13.23 -12.83
N GLU A 369 12.04 13.89 -11.68
CA GLU A 369 12.56 13.33 -10.42
C GLU A 369 11.64 12.24 -9.89
N ILE A 370 12.26 11.22 -9.29
CA ILE A 370 11.60 10.20 -8.48
C ILE A 370 12.09 10.28 -7.04
N ILE A 371 11.26 9.82 -6.10
CA ILE A 371 11.77 9.42 -4.80
C ILE A 371 12.58 8.13 -5.03
N ARG A 372 13.84 8.15 -4.62
CA ARG A 372 14.72 6.99 -4.67
C ARG A 372 14.63 6.19 -3.37
N GLU A 373 14.83 6.88 -2.25
CA GLU A 373 14.84 6.29 -0.90
C GLU A 373 14.18 7.25 0.11
N VAL A 374 13.51 6.67 1.11
CA VAL A 374 13.08 7.33 2.35
C VAL A 374 14.07 6.94 3.44
N ILE A 375 14.66 7.92 4.10
CA ILE A 375 15.70 7.74 5.11
C ILE A 375 15.12 8.15 6.47
N LEU A 376 15.04 7.20 7.39
CA LEU A 376 14.66 7.44 8.78
C LEU A 376 15.93 7.47 9.63
N PRO A 377 16.16 8.53 10.43
CA PRO A 377 17.33 8.58 11.29
C PRO A 377 17.29 7.48 12.34
N VAL A 378 18.45 7.16 12.93
CA VAL A 378 18.49 6.30 14.12
C VAL A 378 17.67 6.95 15.23
N MET A 379 16.69 6.23 15.75
CA MET A 379 15.84 6.74 16.83
C MET A 379 16.66 6.88 18.12
N PRO A 380 16.60 8.05 18.80
CA PRO A 380 17.33 8.24 20.07
C PRO A 380 16.85 7.24 21.12
N ALA A 381 17.80 6.68 21.89
CA ALA A 381 17.47 5.75 22.96
C ALA A 381 16.63 6.44 24.06
N GLY A 382 15.50 5.84 24.43
CA GLY A 382 14.57 6.42 25.41
C GLY A 382 13.78 7.63 24.89
N ALA A 383 13.73 7.83 23.57
CA ALA A 383 12.75 8.73 22.98
C ALA A 383 11.36 8.07 23.03
N TYR A 384 10.38 8.83 23.52
CA TYR A 384 8.99 8.46 23.44
C TYR A 384 8.46 8.76 22.03
N LEU A 385 8.05 7.73 21.30
CA LEU A 385 7.39 7.87 20.00
C LEU A 385 6.06 7.14 20.02
N ASN A 386 4.99 7.84 19.60
CA ASN A 386 3.68 7.23 19.44
C ASN A 386 2.91 7.87 18.29
N CYS A 387 1.92 7.16 17.76
CA CYS A 387 1.05 7.58 16.69
C CYS A 387 -0.38 7.10 16.94
N LEU A 388 -1.35 7.98 16.76
CA LEU A 388 -2.77 7.72 16.99
C LEU A 388 -3.57 8.05 15.74
N LYS A 389 -4.31 7.06 15.27
CA LYS A 389 -5.22 7.15 14.14
C LYS A 389 -6.67 7.10 14.63
N SER A 390 -7.45 8.10 14.22
CA SER A 390 -8.90 8.14 14.43
C SER A 390 -9.63 8.07 13.09
N ALA A 391 -10.45 7.04 12.92
CA ALA A 391 -11.28 6.80 11.73
C ALA A 391 -12.65 6.22 12.15
N LYS A 392 -13.59 6.05 11.21
CA LYS A 392 -14.92 5.49 11.53
C LYS A 392 -14.87 3.99 11.77
N ARG A 393 -13.94 3.30 11.12
CA ARG A 393 -13.63 1.88 11.35
C ARG A 393 -12.19 1.72 11.84
N LYS A 394 -11.95 0.64 12.58
CA LYS A 394 -10.61 0.29 13.07
C LYS A 394 -9.64 -0.05 11.92
N SER A 395 -10.12 -0.80 10.93
CA SER A 395 -9.33 -1.25 9.78
C SER A 395 -9.93 -0.81 8.46
N VAL A 396 -9.07 -0.62 7.46
CA VAL A 396 -9.40 -0.27 6.07
C VAL A 396 -10.34 0.94 6.00
N ASP A 397 -9.90 2.03 6.62
CA ASP A 397 -10.60 3.32 6.58
C ASP A 397 -9.60 4.47 6.58
N ILE A 398 -10.07 5.58 6.01
CA ILE A 398 -9.32 6.82 5.88
C ILE A 398 -9.43 7.59 7.19
N SER A 399 -8.29 8.07 7.70
CA SER A 399 -8.25 8.86 8.92
C SER A 399 -9.08 10.14 8.84
N ALA A 400 -9.85 10.39 9.90
CA ALA A 400 -10.41 11.71 10.20
C ALA A 400 -9.33 12.63 10.77
N VAL A 401 -8.55 12.11 11.72
CA VAL A 401 -7.35 12.75 12.29
C VAL A 401 -6.31 11.66 12.54
N ILE A 402 -5.07 11.97 12.19
CA ILE A 402 -3.91 11.19 12.63
C ILE A 402 -2.88 12.14 13.22
N THR A 403 -2.28 11.75 14.35
CA THR A 403 -1.22 12.51 14.99
C THR A 403 -0.05 11.59 15.28
N ALA A 404 1.16 12.13 15.28
CA ALA A 404 2.36 11.42 15.71
C ALA A 404 3.21 12.35 16.57
N ILE A 405 3.80 11.79 17.61
CA ILE A 405 4.62 12.52 18.57
C ILE A 405 6.00 11.88 18.68
N LYS A 406 7.02 12.71 18.85
CA LYS A 406 8.35 12.32 19.32
C LYS A 406 8.75 13.24 20.46
N VAL A 407 9.10 12.69 21.62
CA VAL A 407 9.61 13.42 22.78
C VAL A 407 10.91 12.80 23.22
N GLU A 408 11.93 13.63 23.39
CA GLU A 408 13.21 13.26 23.99
C GLU A 408 13.30 13.93 25.36
N ALA A 409 13.60 13.14 26.39
CA ALA A 409 13.75 13.64 27.75
C ALA A 409 15.07 13.16 28.36
N SER A 410 15.72 14.02 29.14
CA SER A 410 16.95 13.72 29.87
C SER A 410 16.75 14.07 31.34
N GLY A 411 16.90 13.07 32.22
CA GLY A 411 16.64 13.25 33.65
C GLY A 411 15.19 13.66 33.96
N GLY A 412 14.22 13.23 33.13
CA GLY A 412 12.81 13.58 33.28
C GLY A 412 12.44 14.97 32.74
N VAL A 413 13.39 15.75 32.21
CA VAL A 413 13.14 17.05 31.58
C VAL A 413 13.12 16.90 30.07
N ILE A 414 12.10 17.46 29.42
CA ILE A 414 11.93 17.39 27.96
C ILE A 414 12.94 18.30 27.27
N SER A 415 13.84 17.71 26.48
CA SER A 415 14.88 18.42 25.71
C SER A 415 14.42 18.73 24.29
N SER A 416 13.63 17.84 23.68
CA SER A 416 13.08 17.99 22.33
C SER A 416 11.68 17.41 22.26
N ALA A 417 10.82 18.00 21.44
CA ALA A 417 9.44 17.58 21.28
C ALA A 417 8.93 17.98 19.89
N VAL A 418 8.30 17.02 19.20
CA VAL A 418 7.68 17.22 17.89
C VAL A 418 6.29 16.60 17.94
N LEU A 419 5.29 17.35 17.47
CA LEU A 419 3.93 16.85 17.24
C LEU A 419 3.56 17.13 15.80
N ALA A 420 3.33 16.07 15.03
CA ALA A 420 2.90 16.13 13.64
C ALA A 420 1.45 15.65 13.50
N LEU A 421 0.72 16.23 12.55
CA LEU A 421 -0.70 15.98 12.34
C LEU A 421 -1.04 15.84 10.86
N GLY A 422 -1.99 14.96 10.56
CA GLY A 422 -2.62 14.77 9.25
C GLY A 422 -4.14 14.92 9.34
N GLY A 423 -4.76 15.29 8.22
CA GLY A 423 -6.21 15.54 8.14
C GLY A 423 -6.67 16.87 8.74
N VAL A 424 -5.75 17.77 9.09
CA VAL A 424 -6.08 19.05 9.76
C VAL A 424 -5.75 20.29 8.92
N ALA A 425 -5.04 20.10 7.79
CA ALA A 425 -4.64 21.15 6.87
C ALA A 425 -4.52 20.59 5.43
N ALA A 426 -4.08 21.43 4.48
CA ALA A 426 -3.85 21.04 3.08
C ALA A 426 -2.66 20.10 2.88
N THR A 427 -1.77 20.00 3.87
CA THR A 427 -0.62 19.10 3.93
C THR A 427 -0.54 18.51 5.35
N PRO A 428 0.21 17.44 5.58
CA PRO A 428 0.63 17.12 6.95
C PRO A 428 1.45 18.29 7.53
N VAL A 429 1.30 18.55 8.82
CA VAL A 429 1.87 19.74 9.50
C VAL A 429 2.53 19.36 10.82
N ILE A 430 3.49 20.16 11.26
CA ILE A 430 4.09 20.10 12.59
C ILE A 430 3.55 21.28 13.41
N SER A 431 3.10 21.02 14.63
CA SER A 431 2.66 22.07 15.56
C SER A 431 3.82 22.99 15.91
N LYS A 432 3.59 24.30 15.75
CA LYS A 432 4.53 25.35 16.16
C LYS A 432 4.43 25.67 17.64
N LEU A 433 3.25 25.46 18.24
CA LEU A 433 3.01 25.76 19.64
C LEU A 433 3.49 24.67 20.59
N PHE A 434 3.33 23.39 20.20
CA PHE A 434 3.60 22.25 21.08
C PHE A 434 5.01 22.26 21.71
N PRO A 435 6.11 22.46 20.95
CA PRO A 435 7.45 22.42 21.54
C PRO A 435 7.65 23.48 22.62
N GLY A 436 7.17 24.71 22.39
CA GLY A 436 7.30 25.82 23.34
C GLY A 436 6.50 25.66 24.63
N LEU A 437 5.52 24.75 24.65
CA LEU A 437 4.70 24.46 25.82
C LEU A 437 5.25 23.32 26.69
N VAL A 438 6.08 22.44 26.14
CA VAL A 438 6.57 21.23 26.84
C VAL A 438 8.07 21.22 27.07
N GLN A 439 8.87 21.81 26.18
CA GLN A 439 10.32 21.81 26.32
C GLN A 439 10.76 22.55 27.59
N GLY A 440 11.79 22.02 28.24
CA GLY A 440 12.30 22.53 29.52
C GLY A 440 11.44 22.19 30.75
N HIS A 441 10.27 21.58 30.56
CA HIS A 441 9.43 21.12 31.67
C HIS A 441 9.71 19.65 31.98
N GLU A 442 9.43 19.27 33.23
CA GLU A 442 9.48 17.87 33.66
C GLU A 442 8.26 17.10 33.11
N THR A 443 8.48 15.88 32.64
CA THR A 443 7.43 15.03 32.03
C THR A 443 6.21 14.82 32.94
N HIS A 444 6.42 14.84 34.25
CA HIS A 444 5.35 14.63 35.23
C HIS A 444 4.63 15.92 35.67
N ASN A 445 5.17 17.09 35.32
CA ASN A 445 4.67 18.41 35.73
C ASN A 445 4.19 19.22 34.52
N LEU A 446 3.32 18.61 33.71
CA LEU A 446 2.68 19.24 32.56
C LEU A 446 1.21 19.51 32.86
N ASP A 447 0.71 20.69 32.50
CA ASP A 447 -0.72 20.98 32.46
C ASP A 447 -1.32 20.43 31.15
N ILE A 448 -1.54 19.10 31.16
CA ILE A 448 -1.96 18.33 29.99
C ILE A 448 -3.19 18.94 29.30
N GLN A 449 -4.19 19.33 30.10
CA GLN A 449 -5.47 19.85 29.61
C GLN A 449 -5.32 21.23 28.98
N ALA A 450 -4.51 22.12 29.58
CA ALA A 450 -4.22 23.42 28.98
C ALA A 450 -3.41 23.27 27.70
N ILE A 451 -2.38 22.42 27.69
CA ILE A 451 -1.53 22.17 26.51
C ILE A 451 -2.37 21.63 25.35
N ALA A 452 -3.17 20.59 25.60
CA ALA A 452 -4.03 19.98 24.59
C ALA A 452 -4.99 21.00 23.97
N ARG A 453 -5.61 21.85 24.79
CA ARG A 453 -6.53 22.90 24.32
C ARG A 453 -5.83 23.96 23.47
N VAL A 454 -4.68 24.46 23.91
CA VAL A 454 -3.93 25.50 23.19
C VAL A 454 -3.45 24.98 21.84
N VAL A 455 -2.87 23.77 21.82
CA VAL A 455 -2.34 23.16 20.60
C VAL A 455 -3.45 22.77 19.63
N ALA A 456 -4.57 22.22 20.11
CA ALA A 456 -5.72 21.94 19.24
C ALA A 456 -6.27 23.22 18.58
N GLY A 457 -6.21 24.36 19.27
CA GLY A 457 -6.58 25.67 18.74
C GLY A 457 -5.63 26.25 17.68
N GLU A 458 -4.46 25.64 17.47
CA GLU A 458 -3.54 26.01 16.36
C GLU A 458 -4.14 25.66 14.99
N PHE A 459 -5.03 24.66 14.94
CA PHE A 459 -5.53 24.08 13.72
C PHE A 459 -7.00 24.47 13.46
N ILE A 460 -7.34 24.65 12.19
CA ILE A 460 -8.71 24.94 11.73
C ILE A 460 -9.12 23.85 10.73
N PRO A 461 -9.55 22.67 11.22
CA PRO A 461 -9.88 21.55 10.35
C PRO A 461 -11.12 21.85 9.50
N ILE A 462 -11.16 21.33 8.28
CA ILE A 462 -12.36 21.37 7.45
C ILE A 462 -13.30 20.21 7.80
N SER A 463 -14.61 20.45 7.72
CA SER A 463 -15.61 19.38 7.76
C SER A 463 -15.67 18.65 6.42
N ASP A 464 -15.70 17.32 6.45
CA ASP A 464 -15.99 16.48 5.29
C ASP A 464 -16.75 15.20 5.69
N VAL A 465 -16.89 14.25 4.76
CA VAL A 465 -17.57 12.96 4.99
C VAL A 465 -16.94 12.09 6.09
N ARG A 466 -15.69 12.34 6.49
CA ARG A 466 -14.92 11.58 7.50
C ARG A 466 -15.12 12.14 8.90
N GLY A 467 -15.47 13.42 9.03
CA GLY A 467 -15.74 14.05 10.33
C GLY A 467 -15.88 15.57 10.23
N GLY A 468 -16.70 16.15 11.12
CA GLY A 468 -16.87 17.59 11.24
C GLY A 468 -15.66 18.28 11.88
N ALA A 469 -15.51 19.58 11.62
CA ALA A 469 -14.41 20.39 12.14
C ALA A 469 -14.27 20.31 13.67
N GLU A 470 -15.38 20.48 14.40
CA GLU A 470 -15.40 20.39 15.87
C GLU A 470 -14.95 19.02 16.37
N TYR A 471 -15.48 17.94 15.77
CA TYR A 471 -15.08 16.57 16.10
C TYR A 471 -13.57 16.35 15.88
N ARG A 472 -13.01 16.87 14.78
CA ARG A 472 -11.56 16.79 14.53
C ARG A 472 -10.75 17.56 15.56
N SER A 473 -11.16 18.79 15.90
CA SER A 473 -10.50 19.57 16.96
C SER A 473 -10.52 18.87 18.31
N THR A 474 -11.63 18.24 18.69
CA THR A 474 -11.73 17.41 19.90
C THR A 474 -10.79 16.20 19.84
N LEU A 475 -10.71 15.51 18.70
CA LEU A 475 -9.79 14.38 18.53
C LEU A 475 -8.32 14.79 18.65
N ILE A 476 -7.93 15.93 18.09
CA ILE A 476 -6.57 16.46 18.23
C ILE A 476 -6.23 16.66 19.71
N ALA A 477 -7.10 17.36 20.45
CA ALA A 477 -6.91 17.56 21.88
C ALA A 477 -6.80 16.21 22.61
N LYS A 478 -7.69 15.25 22.31
CA LYS A 478 -7.69 13.96 22.99
C LYS A 478 -6.44 13.12 22.71
N HIS A 479 -5.94 13.13 21.46
CA HIS A 479 -4.69 12.47 21.13
C HIS A 479 -3.52 13.06 21.93
N ILE A 480 -3.45 14.39 22.06
CA ILE A 480 -2.41 15.06 22.85
C ILE A 480 -2.51 14.68 24.32
N GLU A 481 -3.71 14.64 24.89
CA GLU A 481 -3.92 14.19 26.27
C GLU A 481 -3.37 12.78 26.48
N ILE A 482 -3.72 11.83 25.60
CA ILE A 482 -3.24 10.44 25.69
C ILE A 482 -1.71 10.39 25.68
N TYR A 483 -1.07 11.10 24.74
CA TYR A 483 0.39 11.12 24.68
C TYR A 483 1.05 11.67 25.95
N LEU A 484 0.54 12.78 26.49
CA LEU A 484 1.12 13.40 27.67
C LEU A 484 0.81 12.60 28.95
N GLU A 485 -0.33 11.90 29.00
CA GLU A 485 -0.65 10.96 30.08
C GLU A 485 0.30 9.76 30.08
N GLU A 486 0.58 9.17 28.91
CA GLU A 486 1.55 8.08 28.75
C GLU A 486 2.98 8.52 29.12
N LEU A 487 3.38 9.70 28.66
CA LEU A 487 4.69 10.30 28.98
C LEU A 487 4.85 10.55 30.49
N LYS A 488 3.78 11.02 31.15
CA LYS A 488 3.75 11.20 32.61
C LYS A 488 3.78 9.89 33.37
N GLY A 489 3.17 8.83 32.82
CA GLY A 489 3.17 7.48 33.39
C GLY A 489 4.51 6.75 33.34
N GLY A 490 5.54 7.36 32.74
CA GLY A 490 6.87 6.77 32.62
C GLY A 490 7.01 5.75 31.48
N GLN A 491 6.13 5.79 30.48
CA GLN A 491 6.30 5.00 29.24
C GLN A 491 7.30 5.64 28.25
N ALA A 492 8.24 6.47 28.76
CA ALA A 492 9.25 7.17 27.97
C ALA A 492 10.47 6.29 27.68
#